data_AF-A0A1M5X347-F1
#
_entry.id   AF-A0A1M5X347-F1
#
_cell.length_a   1.000
_cell.length_b   1.000
_cell.length_c   1.000
_cell.angle_alpha   90.00
_cell.angle_beta   90.00
_cell.angle_gamma   90.00
#
_symmetry.space_group_name_H-M   'P 1'
#
loop_
_entity.id
_entity.type
_entity.pdbx_description
1 polymer ?
#
loop_
_entity_poly.entity_id
_entity_poly.type
_entity_poly.pdbx_seq_one_letter_code
_entity_poly.pdbx_strand_id
1 'polypeptide(L)'
;MTTLSLEEKQQHIWDSEQELARQLALQVLDKPTPPIWMIFIPIFFVFYAWQLKQYTSGLKSFADHYLISRRRALEATIEAQQRSQPVDIEALLARAESLPDPAKPLYRQWMVLLTDHYAALLTTRGNNHAALVRAGYHSKSNYLLFCNRLTQAEHAFNLALLPQIEGQSEDLRDVTEKMEAEARALRRQESDLIFA
;
A
#
# COMPACT_ATOMS: atom_id res chain seq x y z
N MET A 1 -8.84 9.95 28.78
CA MET A 1 -8.28 9.67 27.45
C MET A 1 -9.30 8.82 26.71
N THR A 2 -9.92 9.37 25.66
CA THR A 2 -10.93 8.70 24.84
C THR A 2 -10.26 7.59 24.03
N THR A 3 -10.64 6.34 24.29
CA THR A 3 -10.25 5.21 23.45
C THR A 3 -11.16 5.19 22.23
N LEU A 4 -10.58 5.26 21.03
CA LEU A 4 -11.34 5.13 19.79
C LEU A 4 -12.08 3.79 19.74
N SER A 5 -13.27 3.82 19.15
CA SER A 5 -14.02 2.62 18.78
C SER A 5 -13.24 1.81 17.73
N LEU A 6 -13.64 0.55 17.51
CA LEU A 6 -13.02 -0.30 16.49
C LEU A 6 -13.16 0.32 15.08
N GLU A 7 -14.32 0.88 14.78
CA GLU A 7 -14.62 1.54 13.50
C GLU A 7 -13.77 2.80 13.29
N GLU A 8 -13.57 3.61 14.33
CA GLU A 8 -12.73 4.79 14.26
C GLU A 8 -11.26 4.42 14.04
N LYS A 9 -10.76 3.36 14.71
CA LYS A 9 -9.40 2.86 14.47
C LYS A 9 -9.24 2.32 13.06
N GLN A 10 -10.22 1.55 12.58
CA GLN A 10 -10.24 1.08 11.20
C GLN A 10 -10.13 2.25 10.23
N GLN A 11 -10.90 3.32 10.43
CA GLN A 11 -10.86 4.49 9.57
C GLN A 11 -9.48 5.15 9.59
N HIS A 12 -8.87 5.35 10.76
CA HIS A 12 -7.54 5.94 10.84
C HIS A 12 -6.44 5.09 10.19
N ILE A 13 -6.52 3.76 10.32
CA ILE A 13 -5.59 2.84 9.64
C ILE A 13 -5.80 2.93 8.13
N TRP A 14 -7.06 2.91 7.69
CA TRP A 14 -7.42 2.98 6.28
C TRP A 14 -7.00 4.30 5.63
N ASP A 15 -7.15 5.42 6.34
CA ASP A 15 -6.72 6.74 5.87
C ASP A 15 -5.20 6.82 5.68
N SER A 16 -4.42 6.20 6.58
CA SER A 16 -2.96 6.10 6.42
C SER A 16 -2.59 5.27 5.18
N GLU A 17 -3.23 4.12 4.96
CA GLU A 17 -2.98 3.29 3.77
C GLU A 17 -3.33 4.01 2.47
N GLN A 18 -4.44 4.75 2.45
CA GLN A 18 -4.83 5.56 1.29
C GLN A 18 -3.83 6.68 1.01
N GLU A 19 -3.32 7.34 2.05
CA GLU A 19 -2.34 8.39 1.89
C GLU A 19 -0.99 7.84 1.40
N LEU A 20 -0.56 6.69 1.91
CA LEU A 20 0.61 5.98 1.40
C LEU A 20 0.44 5.62 -0.07
N ALA A 21 -0.70 5.02 -0.45
CA ALA A 21 -1.00 4.65 -1.83
C ALA A 21 -0.99 5.86 -2.77
N ARG A 22 -1.57 6.98 -2.34
CA ARG A 22 -1.61 8.24 -3.09
C ARG A 22 -0.21 8.81 -3.30
N GLN A 23 0.61 8.87 -2.25
CA GLN A 23 1.98 9.35 -2.34
C GLN A 23 2.83 8.43 -3.23
N LEU A 24 2.67 7.12 -3.10
CA LEU A 24 3.38 6.14 -3.92
C LEU A 24 3.01 6.28 -5.41
N ALA A 25 1.72 6.42 -5.72
CA ALA A 25 1.26 6.64 -7.09
C ALA A 25 1.90 7.88 -7.72
N LEU A 26 2.04 8.97 -6.95
CA LEU A 26 2.65 10.22 -7.41
C LEU A 26 4.16 10.11 -7.67
N GLN A 27 4.87 9.26 -6.93
CA GLN A 27 6.32 9.05 -7.10
C GLN A 27 6.60 8.06 -8.25
N VAL A 28 5.75 7.05 -8.41
CA VAL A 28 5.95 5.98 -9.39
C VAL A 28 5.52 6.42 -10.79
N LEU A 29 4.36 7.08 -10.92
CA LEU A 29 3.87 7.56 -12.22
C LEU A 29 4.52 8.88 -12.60
N ASP A 30 5.18 8.90 -13.75
CA ASP A 30 5.82 10.12 -14.25
C ASP A 30 4.76 11.17 -14.59
N LYS A 31 4.90 12.35 -13.99
CA LYS A 31 4.02 13.48 -14.29
C LYS A 31 4.25 13.92 -15.74
N PRO A 32 3.18 14.12 -16.54
CA PRO A 32 3.34 14.66 -17.89
C PRO A 32 3.98 16.06 -17.81
N THR A 33 5.20 16.20 -18.34
CA THR A 33 5.90 17.49 -18.42
C THR A 33 5.38 18.28 -19.62
N PRO A 34 4.85 19.50 -19.43
CA PRO A 34 4.38 20.30 -20.55
C PRO A 34 5.57 20.77 -21.40
N PRO A 35 5.59 20.54 -22.72
CA PRO A 35 6.54 21.19 -23.60
C PRO A 35 6.23 22.69 -23.66
N ILE A 36 7.25 23.54 -23.52
CA ILE A 36 7.13 25.02 -23.43
C ILE A 36 6.34 25.63 -24.61
N TRP A 37 6.44 25.03 -25.80
CA TRP A 37 5.73 25.45 -27.01
C TRP A 37 4.20 25.25 -26.97
N MET A 38 3.71 24.43 -26.05
CA MET A 38 2.30 24.06 -25.95
C MET A 38 1.42 25.17 -25.33
N ILE A 39 2.04 26.21 -24.76
CA ILE A 39 1.35 27.42 -24.27
C ILE A 39 0.75 28.24 -25.44
N PHE A 40 1.24 28.04 -26.68
CA PHE A 40 0.95 28.94 -27.79
C PHE A 40 -0.06 28.40 -28.85
N ILE A 41 -0.57 27.15 -28.76
CA ILE A 41 -1.44 26.58 -29.82
C ILE A 41 -2.71 25.88 -29.23
N PRO A 42 -3.94 26.25 -29.67
CA PRO A 42 -5.20 25.72 -29.11
C PRO A 42 -5.45 24.21 -29.25
N ILE A 43 -4.92 23.56 -30.30
CA ILE A 43 -5.21 22.15 -30.62
C ILE A 43 -4.52 21.18 -29.63
N PHE A 44 -3.34 21.54 -29.11
CA PHE A 44 -2.58 20.70 -28.18
C PHE A 44 -3.11 20.76 -26.73
N PHE A 45 -3.90 21.77 -26.35
CA PHE A 45 -4.54 21.84 -25.03
C PHE A 45 -5.50 20.67 -24.79
N VAL A 46 -6.24 20.24 -25.82
CA VAL A 46 -7.15 19.08 -25.72
C VAL A 46 -6.36 17.78 -25.52
N PHE A 47 -5.24 17.63 -26.24
CA PHE A 47 -4.34 16.49 -26.09
C PHE A 47 -3.68 16.45 -24.70
N TYR A 48 -3.24 17.59 -24.19
CA TYR A 48 -2.70 17.67 -22.83
C TYR A 48 -3.75 17.44 -21.74
N ALA A 49 -4.96 17.98 -21.89
CA ALA A 49 -6.06 17.68 -21.00
C ALA A 49 -6.41 16.18 -21.02
N TRP A 50 -6.32 15.54 -22.18
CA TRP A 50 -6.46 14.09 -22.32
C TRP A 50 -5.31 13.33 -21.64
N GLN A 51 -4.05 13.74 -21.82
CA GLN A 51 -2.90 13.16 -21.11
C GLN A 51 -2.99 13.35 -19.59
N LEU A 52 -3.44 14.52 -19.13
CA LEU A 52 -3.64 14.82 -17.70
C LEU A 52 -4.80 13.99 -17.13
N LYS A 53 -5.87 13.78 -17.92
CA LYS A 53 -6.96 12.86 -17.57
C LYS A 53 -6.47 11.41 -17.51
N GLN A 54 -5.62 10.99 -18.44
CA GLN A 54 -5.01 9.66 -18.44
C GLN A 54 -4.06 9.47 -17.24
N TYR A 55 -3.28 10.50 -16.89
CA TYR A 55 -2.42 10.49 -15.71
C TYR A 55 -3.22 10.43 -14.41
N THR A 56 -4.25 11.26 -14.26
CA THR A 56 -5.12 11.27 -13.05
C THR A 56 -5.93 9.98 -12.90
N SER A 57 -6.43 9.41 -14.01
CA SER A 57 -7.08 8.09 -14.00
C SER A 57 -6.09 6.95 -13.72
N GLY A 58 -4.87 7.03 -14.25
CA GLY A 58 -3.77 6.12 -13.95
C GLY A 58 -3.38 6.14 -12.48
N LEU A 59 -3.23 7.32 -11.88
CA LEU A 59 -2.96 7.51 -10.44
C LEU A 59 -4.05 6.84 -9.58
N LYS A 60 -5.33 7.10 -9.91
CA LYS A 60 -6.46 6.52 -9.17
C LYS A 60 -6.47 5.00 -9.30
N SER A 61 -6.32 4.49 -10.53
CA SER A 61 -6.28 3.05 -10.79
C SER A 61 -5.13 2.37 -10.04
N PHE A 62 -3.92 2.94 -10.08
CA PHE A 62 -2.77 2.40 -9.36
C PHE A 62 -3.03 2.34 -7.85
N ALA A 63 -3.52 3.44 -7.26
CA ALA A 63 -3.81 3.51 -5.84
C ALA A 63 -4.91 2.49 -5.45
N ASP A 64 -5.97 2.38 -6.25
CA ASP A 64 -7.06 1.43 -6.01
C ASP A 64 -6.54 -0.02 -6.05
N HIS A 65 -5.69 -0.39 -7.01
CA HIS A 65 -5.10 -1.74 -7.10
C HIS A 65 -4.14 -2.03 -5.93
N TYR A 66 -3.28 -1.08 -5.57
CA TYR A 66 -2.35 -1.19 -4.45
C TYR A 66 -3.07 -1.45 -3.12
N LEU A 67 -4.28 -0.91 -3.00
CA LEU A 67 -5.12 -0.98 -1.81
C LEU A 67 -5.96 -2.26 -1.69
N ILE A 68 -6.12 -3.06 -2.75
CA ILE A 68 -6.99 -4.26 -2.73
C ILE A 68 -6.55 -5.24 -1.64
N SER A 69 -5.27 -5.65 -1.64
CA SER A 69 -4.76 -6.63 -0.66
C SER A 69 -4.77 -6.10 0.76
N ARG A 70 -4.49 -4.80 0.93
CA ARG A 70 -4.54 -4.09 2.23
C ARG A 70 -5.95 -4.05 2.80
N ARG A 71 -6.93 -3.71 1.96
CA ARG A 71 -8.34 -3.71 2.34
C ARG A 71 -8.78 -5.09 2.81
N ARG A 72 -8.47 -6.13 2.03
CA ARG A 72 -8.83 -7.52 2.37
C ARG A 72 -8.20 -7.96 3.68
N ALA A 73 -6.92 -7.65 3.91
CA ALA A 73 -6.24 -7.97 5.16
C ALA A 73 -6.83 -7.21 6.36
N LEU A 74 -7.16 -5.92 6.20
CA LEU A 74 -7.79 -5.12 7.25
C LEU A 74 -9.19 -5.64 7.60
N GLU A 75 -10.02 -5.89 6.58
CA GLU A 75 -11.36 -6.48 6.75
C GLU A 75 -11.29 -7.83 7.48
N ALA A 76 -10.40 -8.73 7.05
CA ALA A 76 -10.21 -10.03 7.68
C ALA A 76 -9.74 -9.91 9.14
N THR A 77 -8.88 -8.93 9.44
CA THR A 77 -8.40 -8.68 10.81
C THR A 77 -9.54 -8.19 11.71
N ILE A 78 -10.39 -7.30 11.21
CA ILE A 78 -11.54 -6.77 11.95
C ILE A 78 -12.56 -7.87 12.21
N GLU A 79 -12.88 -8.67 11.20
CA GLU A 79 -13.78 -9.81 11.31
C GLU A 79 -13.29 -10.81 12.37
N ALA A 80 -11.99 -11.12 12.36
CA ALA A 80 -11.36 -11.98 13.35
C ALA A 80 -11.43 -11.38 14.77
N GLN A 81 -11.18 -10.08 14.92
CA GLN A 81 -11.26 -9.39 16.20
C GLN A 81 -12.68 -9.34 16.76
N GLN A 82 -13.69 -9.09 15.91
CA GLN A 82 -15.10 -9.13 16.30
C GLN A 82 -15.53 -10.52 16.77
N ARG A 83 -14.99 -11.58 16.15
CA ARG A 83 -15.25 -12.98 16.54
C ARG A 83 -14.35 -13.50 17.65
N SER A 84 -13.39 -12.70 18.12
CA SER A 84 -12.36 -13.14 19.08
C SER A 84 -11.61 -14.40 18.64
N GLN A 85 -11.30 -14.47 17.34
CA GLN A 85 -10.60 -15.59 16.70
C GLN A 85 -9.31 -15.10 16.03
N PRO A 86 -8.33 -15.98 15.77
CA PRO A 86 -7.20 -15.64 14.92
C PRO A 86 -7.68 -15.37 13.48
N VAL A 87 -6.93 -14.56 12.74
CA VAL A 87 -7.21 -14.30 11.32
C VAL A 87 -7.07 -15.60 10.53
N ASP A 88 -8.10 -15.95 9.78
CA ASP A 88 -8.06 -17.07 8.85
C ASP A 88 -7.32 -16.65 7.57
N ILE A 89 -6.00 -16.88 7.59
CA ILE A 89 -5.12 -16.57 6.47
C ILE A 89 -5.52 -17.39 5.23
N GLU A 90 -5.93 -18.64 5.38
CA GLU A 90 -6.27 -19.48 4.22
C GLU A 90 -7.55 -18.99 3.53
N ALA A 91 -8.56 -18.58 4.29
CA ALA A 91 -9.75 -17.94 3.75
C ALA A 91 -9.42 -16.60 3.06
N LEU A 92 -8.47 -15.82 3.60
CA LEU A 92 -7.99 -14.59 2.97
C LEU A 92 -7.30 -14.87 1.62
N LEU A 93 -6.43 -15.89 1.56
CA LEU A 93 -5.75 -16.29 0.33
C LEU A 93 -6.71 -16.81 -0.72
N ALA A 94 -7.78 -17.52 -0.33
CA ALA A 94 -8.80 -18.01 -1.25
C ALA A 94 -9.55 -16.88 -1.99
N ARG A 95 -9.56 -15.66 -1.44
CA ARG A 95 -10.15 -14.47 -2.09
C ARG A 95 -9.25 -13.89 -3.20
N ALA A 96 -7.98 -14.27 -3.24
CA ALA A 96 -7.08 -13.93 -4.33
C ALA A 96 -7.20 -14.98 -5.44
N GLU A 97 -8.12 -14.72 -6.37
CA GLU A 97 -8.34 -15.59 -7.53
C GLU A 97 -7.08 -15.68 -8.40
N SER A 98 -6.77 -16.89 -8.87
CA SER A 98 -5.80 -17.17 -9.93
C SER A 98 -4.35 -16.69 -9.68
N LEU A 99 -3.84 -16.81 -8.45
CA LEU A 99 -2.42 -16.56 -8.21
C LEU A 99 -1.51 -17.65 -8.80
N PRO A 100 -0.36 -17.27 -9.40
CA PRO A 100 0.69 -18.20 -9.78
C PRO A 100 1.12 -19.09 -8.61
N ASP A 101 1.36 -20.38 -8.84
CA ASP A 101 1.94 -21.27 -7.82
C ASP A 101 3.20 -20.72 -7.13
N PRO A 102 4.19 -20.12 -7.83
CA PRO A 102 5.35 -19.53 -7.16
C PRO A 102 5.03 -18.27 -6.34
N ALA A 103 3.94 -17.55 -6.66
CA ALA A 103 3.55 -16.34 -5.97
C ALA A 103 2.68 -16.60 -4.72
N LYS A 104 1.99 -17.74 -4.64
CA LYS A 104 1.15 -18.14 -3.48
C LYS A 104 1.88 -18.06 -2.13
N PRO A 105 3.05 -18.69 -1.92
CA PRO A 105 3.74 -18.63 -0.62
C PRO A 105 4.22 -17.21 -0.27
N LEU A 106 4.60 -16.41 -1.28
CA LEU A 106 5.03 -15.03 -1.09
C LEU A 106 3.85 -14.12 -0.72
N TYR A 107 2.70 -14.33 -1.37
CA TYR A 107 1.46 -13.65 -1.02
C TYR A 107 1.04 -13.97 0.41
N ARG A 108 1.12 -15.25 0.82
CA ARG A 108 0.86 -15.68 2.20
C ARG A 108 1.77 -14.98 3.20
N GLN A 109 3.07 -14.95 2.95
CA GLN A 109 4.03 -14.27 3.83
C GLN A 109 3.69 -12.79 3.98
N TRP A 110 3.36 -12.12 2.87
CA TRP A 110 2.99 -10.71 2.89
C TRP A 110 1.69 -10.46 3.66
N MET A 111 0.66 -11.28 3.43
CA MET A 111 -0.64 -11.16 4.11
C MET A 111 -0.51 -11.38 5.62
N VAL A 112 0.29 -12.34 6.08
CA VAL A 112 0.56 -12.54 7.52
C VAL A 112 1.15 -11.29 8.15
N LEU A 113 2.19 -10.70 7.54
CA LEU A 113 2.81 -9.47 8.05
C LEU A 113 1.80 -8.32 8.15
N LEU A 114 0.92 -8.22 7.16
CA LEU A 114 -0.07 -7.15 7.06
C LEU A 114 -1.20 -7.31 8.09
N THR A 115 -1.72 -8.53 8.26
CA THR A 115 -2.74 -8.83 9.26
C THR A 115 -2.19 -8.71 10.69
N ASP A 116 -0.95 -9.13 10.92
CA ASP A 116 -0.28 -8.98 12.22
C ASP A 116 -0.13 -7.51 12.60
N HIS A 117 0.24 -6.67 11.63
CA HIS A 117 0.30 -5.22 11.81
C HIS A 117 -1.05 -4.63 12.19
N TYR A 118 -2.09 -4.91 11.41
CA TYR A 118 -3.43 -4.40 11.69
C TYR A 118 -3.95 -4.88 13.04
N ALA A 119 -3.70 -6.14 13.41
CA ALA A 119 -4.09 -6.68 14.72
C ALA A 119 -3.38 -5.92 15.86
N ALA A 120 -2.08 -5.62 15.71
CA ALA A 120 -1.35 -4.83 16.68
C ALA A 120 -1.92 -3.40 16.82
N LEU A 121 -2.25 -2.74 15.71
CA LEU A 121 -2.83 -1.40 15.76
C LEU A 121 -4.26 -1.39 16.35
N LEU A 122 -5.10 -2.35 15.98
CA LEU A 122 -6.49 -2.37 16.44
C LEU A 122 -6.63 -2.74 17.92
N THR A 123 -5.71 -3.52 18.48
CA THR A 123 -5.71 -3.95 19.89
C THR A 123 -5.10 -2.91 20.84
N THR A 124 -4.29 -1.98 20.34
CA THR A 124 -3.64 -0.96 21.16
C THR A 124 -4.55 0.25 21.43
N ARG A 125 -4.16 1.11 22.38
CA ARG A 125 -4.89 2.35 22.68
C ARG A 125 -4.20 3.52 21.97
N GLY A 126 -4.98 4.32 21.25
CA GLY A 126 -4.53 5.54 20.56
C GLY A 126 -5.74 6.32 20.04
N ASN A 127 -5.54 7.61 19.78
CA ASN A 127 -6.57 8.53 19.29
C ASN A 127 -6.35 8.99 17.84
N ASN A 128 -5.33 8.47 17.18
CA ASN A 128 -5.02 8.65 15.76
C ASN A 128 -4.02 7.56 15.33
N HIS A 129 -3.76 7.45 14.02
CA HIS A 129 -2.82 6.46 13.47
C HIS A 129 -1.43 6.50 14.14
N ALA A 130 -0.83 7.67 14.27
CA ALA A 130 0.50 7.81 14.87
C ALA A 130 0.54 7.30 16.33
N ALA A 131 -0.50 7.57 17.12
CA ALA A 131 -0.62 7.05 18.48
C ALA A 131 -0.77 5.53 18.52
N LEU A 132 -1.54 4.94 17.59
CA LEU A 132 -1.68 3.48 17.46
C LEU A 132 -0.33 2.84 17.11
N VAL A 133 0.41 3.41 16.15
CA VAL A 133 1.74 2.91 15.75
C VAL A 133 2.73 3.01 16.91
N ARG A 134 2.80 4.14 17.61
CA ARG A 134 3.66 4.29 18.79
C ARG A 134 3.31 3.26 19.87
N ALA A 135 2.02 3.03 20.12
CA ALA A 135 1.56 2.09 21.13
C ALA A 135 1.82 0.63 20.75
N GLY A 136 1.70 0.26 19.48
CA GLY A 136 1.92 -1.11 19.00
C GLY A 136 3.38 -1.50 18.81
N TYR A 137 4.23 -0.55 18.43
CA TYR A 137 5.64 -0.83 18.12
C TYR A 137 6.63 -0.34 19.18
N HIS A 138 6.21 0.58 20.05
CA HIS A 138 6.97 1.20 21.14
C HIS A 138 8.19 2.02 20.74
N SER A 139 8.85 1.71 19.63
CA SER A 139 10.03 2.41 19.14
C SER A 139 10.03 2.53 17.62
N LYS A 140 10.69 3.59 17.16
CA LYS A 140 10.94 3.85 15.74
C LYS A 140 11.64 2.66 15.06
N SER A 141 12.65 2.08 15.71
CA SER A 141 13.42 0.96 15.17
C SER A 141 12.57 -0.29 14.95
N ASN A 142 11.65 -0.60 15.87
CA ASN A 142 10.74 -1.73 15.72
C ASN A 142 9.75 -1.50 14.57
N TYR A 143 9.21 -0.28 14.45
CA TYR A 143 8.33 0.07 13.34
C TYR A 143 9.05 -0.01 11.99
N LEU A 144 10.27 0.54 11.89
CA LEU A 144 11.08 0.47 10.67
C LEU A 144 11.45 -0.97 10.30
N LEU A 145 11.75 -1.83 11.28
CA LEU A 145 12.02 -3.25 11.03
C LEU A 145 10.79 -3.93 10.40
N PHE A 146 9.60 -3.65 10.93
CA PHE A 146 8.34 -4.11 10.34
C PHE A 146 8.15 -3.57 8.92
N CYS A 147 8.26 -2.25 8.72
CA CYS A 147 8.10 -1.62 7.41
C CYS A 147 9.04 -2.23 6.37
N ASN A 148 10.30 -2.49 6.73
CA ASN A 148 11.26 -3.12 5.83
C ASN A 148 10.85 -4.54 5.45
N ARG A 149 10.42 -5.36 6.43
CA ARG A 149 9.94 -6.73 6.17
C ARG A 149 8.70 -6.73 5.29
N LEU A 150 7.76 -5.83 5.54
CA LEU A 150 6.53 -5.70 4.75
C LEU A 150 6.84 -5.30 3.30
N THR A 151 7.68 -4.28 3.11
CA THR A 151 8.09 -3.83 1.77
C THR A 151 8.82 -4.94 1.00
N GLN A 152 9.72 -5.69 1.66
CA GLN A 152 10.43 -6.80 1.03
C GLN A 152 9.50 -7.95 0.63
N ALA A 153 8.52 -8.30 1.48
CA ALA A 153 7.54 -9.34 1.17
C ALA A 153 6.63 -8.95 0.00
N GLU A 154 6.16 -7.68 -0.01
CA GLU A 154 5.38 -7.12 -1.12
C GLU A 154 6.17 -7.11 -2.43
N HIS A 155 7.44 -6.71 -2.38
CA HIS A 155 8.33 -6.68 -3.55
C HIS A 155 8.60 -8.08 -4.10
N ALA A 156 8.92 -9.05 -3.23
CA ALA A 156 9.13 -10.43 -3.65
C ALA A 156 7.88 -11.02 -4.31
N PHE A 157 6.69 -10.75 -3.75
CA PHE A 157 5.42 -11.13 -4.36
C PHE A 157 5.23 -10.49 -5.74
N ASN A 158 5.44 -9.18 -5.88
CA ASN A 158 5.30 -8.48 -7.16
C ASN A 158 6.26 -9.02 -8.24
N LEU A 159 7.52 -9.30 -7.88
CA LEU A 159 8.49 -9.91 -8.79
C LEU A 159 8.06 -11.29 -9.28
N ALA A 160 7.42 -12.10 -8.41
CA ALA A 160 6.94 -13.43 -8.79
C ALA A 160 5.75 -13.39 -9.76
N LEU A 161 5.07 -12.24 -9.92
CA LEU A 161 4.02 -12.04 -10.91
C LEU A 161 4.56 -11.68 -12.30
N LEU A 162 5.75 -11.06 -12.37
CA LEU A 162 6.31 -10.54 -13.62
C LEU A 162 6.44 -11.58 -14.76
N PRO A 163 6.89 -12.83 -14.52
CA PRO A 163 7.03 -13.83 -15.59
C PRO A 163 5.72 -14.20 -16.28
N GLN A 164 4.57 -13.86 -15.69
CA GLN A 164 3.26 -14.14 -16.29
C GLN A 164 2.73 -13.02 -17.18
N ILE A 165 3.42 -11.88 -17.21
CA ILE A 165 3.01 -10.73 -18.02
C ILE A 165 3.76 -10.78 -19.35
N GLU A 166 3.06 -11.11 -20.43
CA GLU A 166 3.64 -11.16 -21.76
C GLU A 166 4.08 -9.76 -22.25
N GLY A 167 5.33 -9.63 -22.69
CA GLY A 167 5.77 -8.57 -23.60
C GLY A 167 6.47 -7.34 -23.03
N GLN A 168 6.68 -7.20 -21.71
CA GLN A 168 7.30 -5.98 -21.11
C GLN A 168 8.12 -6.26 -19.82
N SER A 169 8.76 -7.42 -19.70
CA SER A 169 9.31 -7.88 -18.40
C SER A 169 10.42 -7.01 -17.80
N GLU A 170 11.23 -6.32 -18.62
CA GLU A 170 12.30 -5.43 -18.12
C GLU A 170 11.72 -4.09 -17.61
N ASP A 171 10.89 -3.41 -18.39
CA ASP A 171 10.23 -2.17 -17.97
C ASP A 171 9.37 -2.37 -16.70
N LEU A 172 8.66 -3.51 -16.61
CA LEU A 172 7.86 -3.84 -15.43
C LEU A 172 8.71 -4.14 -14.20
N ARG A 173 9.92 -4.69 -14.39
CA ARG A 173 10.86 -4.91 -13.31
C ARG A 173 11.38 -3.59 -12.78
N ASP A 174 11.77 -2.67 -13.65
CA ASP A 174 12.24 -1.33 -13.24
C ASP A 174 11.16 -0.55 -12.48
N VAL A 175 9.90 -0.63 -12.93
CA VAL A 175 8.76 -0.06 -12.21
C VAL A 175 8.57 -0.73 -10.85
N THR A 176 8.69 -2.06 -10.77
CA THR A 176 8.58 -2.81 -9.51
C THR A 176 9.67 -2.45 -8.51
N GLU A 177 10.91 -2.26 -8.99
CA GLU A 177 12.04 -1.81 -8.18
C GLU A 177 11.87 -0.36 -7.72
N LYS A 178 11.40 0.54 -8.62
CA LYS A 178 11.04 1.93 -8.26
C LYS A 178 9.95 1.96 -7.20
N MET A 179 8.91 1.13 -7.33
CA MET A 179 7.84 1.01 -6.33
C MET A 179 8.38 0.61 -4.96
N GLU A 180 9.29 -0.37 -4.89
CA GLU A 180 9.89 -0.80 -3.62
C GLU A 180 10.69 0.35 -2.96
N ALA A 181 11.53 1.03 -3.75
CA ALA A 181 12.36 2.13 -3.28
C ALA A 181 11.52 3.28 -2.72
N GLU A 182 10.49 3.71 -3.46
CA GLU A 182 9.61 4.79 -3.07
C GLU A 182 8.76 4.41 -1.84
N ALA A 183 8.20 3.20 -1.80
CA ALA A 183 7.44 2.74 -0.63
C ALA A 183 8.31 2.71 0.64
N ARG A 184 9.58 2.30 0.52
CA ARG A 184 10.56 2.31 1.61
C ARG A 184 10.88 3.74 2.06
N ALA A 185 11.07 4.67 1.13
CA ALA A 185 11.34 6.07 1.44
C ALA A 185 10.15 6.74 2.16
N LEU A 186 8.93 6.54 1.66
CA LEU A 186 7.71 7.06 2.25
C LEU A 186 7.47 6.52 3.67
N ARG A 187 7.63 5.21 3.88
CA ARG A 187 7.51 4.60 5.21
C ARG A 187 8.57 5.10 6.19
N ARG A 188 9.78 5.44 5.70
CA ARG A 188 10.82 6.05 6.52
C ARG A 188 10.44 7.48 6.93
N GLN A 189 9.95 8.28 5.99
CA GLN A 189 9.46 9.64 6.28
C GLN A 189 8.29 9.61 7.27
N GLU A 190 7.32 8.70 7.07
CA GLU A 190 6.23 8.50 8.00
C GLU A 190 6.75 8.11 9.39
N SER A 191 7.69 7.16 9.47
CA SER A 191 8.30 6.78 10.74
C SER A 191 9.05 7.93 11.43
N ASP A 192 9.67 8.84 10.67
CA ASP A 192 10.31 10.04 11.21
C ASP A 192 9.25 10.98 11.83
N LEU A 193 8.13 11.18 11.14
CA LEU A 193 7.02 12.02 11.63
C LEU A 193 6.30 11.40 12.84
N ILE A 194 6.10 10.08 12.84
CA ILE A 194 5.44 9.36 13.93
C ILE A 194 6.32 9.32 15.18
N PHE A 195 7.66 9.30 15.08
CA PHE A 195 8.52 9.15 16.27
C PHE A 195 9.40 10.38 16.57
N ALA A 196 9.14 11.51 15.91
CA ALA A 196 9.58 12.83 16.35
C ALA A 196 8.85 13.21 17.65
#